data_AF-A0A3S1CTF2-F1
#
_entry.id   AF-A0A3S1CTF2-F1
#
_cell.length_a   1.000
_cell.length_b   1.000
_cell.length_c   1.000
_cell.angle_alpha   90.00
_cell.angle_beta   90.00
_cell.angle_gamma   90.00
#
_symmetry.space_group_name_H-M   'P 1'
#
loop_
_entity.id
_entity.type
_entity.pdbx_description
1 polymer ?
#
loop_
_entity_poly.entity_id
_entity_poly.type
_entity_poly.pdbx_seq_one_letter_code
_entity_poly.pdbx_strand_id
1 'polypeptide(L)'
;DLERGRRHHLGDARMATEAAVHGHGVALGDSVTASALLARGMLVAPFSLSVPAVDDFYVVCRNEMRATPIVQVFIDWLFAEKAGDDGRADAPVAGRIVSRRKRPALRVMGGKSAS
;
A
#
# COMPACT_ATOMS: atom_id res chain seq x y z
N ASP A 1 15.39 -14.06 -28.73
CA ASP A 1 16.13 -13.75 -27.50
C ASP A 1 15.94 -12.26 -27.23
N LEU A 2 15.27 -11.87 -26.14
CA LEU A 2 15.04 -10.46 -25.85
C LEU A 2 16.30 -9.91 -25.16
N GLU A 3 17.06 -9.07 -25.86
CA GLU A 3 18.17 -8.30 -25.29
C GLU A 3 17.69 -7.63 -24.00
N ARG A 4 18.27 -8.03 -22.86
CA ARG A 4 17.95 -7.42 -21.57
C ARG A 4 18.58 -6.03 -21.53
N GLY A 5 17.78 -5.01 -21.84
CA GLY A 5 18.16 -3.61 -21.72
C GLY A 5 18.54 -3.20 -20.29
N ARG A 6 18.98 -1.94 -20.14
CA ARG A 6 19.38 -1.34 -18.86
C ARG A 6 18.26 -1.50 -17.81
N ARG A 7 18.59 -2.10 -16.67
CA ARG A 7 17.65 -2.27 -15.54
C ARG A 7 17.70 -1.06 -14.63
N HIS A 8 16.56 -0.41 -14.42
CA HIS A 8 16.41 0.63 -13.41
C HIS A 8 16.09 -0.02 -12.06
N HIS A 9 16.94 0.22 -11.06
CA HIS A 9 16.61 -0.10 -9.67
C HIS A 9 16.00 1.15 -9.04
N LEU A 10 14.79 1.02 -8.50
CA LEU A 10 14.06 2.10 -7.84
C LEU A 10 13.94 1.74 -6.37
N GLY A 11 14.37 2.64 -5.48
CA GLY A 11 14.52 2.36 -4.05
C GLY A 11 13.21 2.27 -3.28
N ASP A 12 12.12 2.78 -3.84
CA ASP A 12 10.79 2.72 -3.23
C ASP A 12 9.67 2.63 -4.29
N ALA A 13 8.46 2.32 -3.81
CA ALA A 13 7.27 2.16 -4.65
C ALA A 13 6.82 3.48 -5.31
N ARG A 14 7.04 4.62 -4.65
CA ARG A 14 6.67 5.94 -5.19
C ARG A 14 7.51 6.27 -6.42
N MET A 15 8.82 6.09 -6.33
CA MET A 15 9.76 6.27 -7.43
C MET A 15 9.40 5.33 -8.60
N ALA A 16 9.10 4.07 -8.32
CA ALA A 16 8.70 3.12 -9.36
C ALA A 16 7.40 3.54 -10.06
N THR A 17 6.43 4.02 -9.29
CA THR A 17 5.15 4.52 -9.81
C THR A 17 5.36 5.76 -10.68
N GLU A 18 6.19 6.72 -10.25
CA GLU A 18 6.53 7.89 -11.05
C GLU A 18 7.27 7.52 -12.33
N ALA A 19 8.19 6.56 -12.27
CA ALA A 19 8.89 6.08 -13.46
C ALA A 19 7.91 5.49 -14.49
N ALA A 20 6.91 4.72 -14.04
CA ALA A 20 5.86 4.19 -14.91
C ALA A 20 4.98 5.30 -15.53
N VAL A 21 4.60 6.31 -14.74
CA VAL A 21 3.85 7.48 -15.24
C VAL A 21 4.60 8.20 -16.37
N HIS A 22 5.93 8.26 -16.32
CA HIS A 22 6.76 8.89 -17.35
C HIS A 22 7.21 7.92 -18.47
N GLY A 23 6.66 6.70 -18.53
CA GLY A 23 6.93 5.76 -19.61
C GLY A 23 8.26 5.00 -19.50
N HIS A 24 8.88 4.95 -18.32
CA HIS A 24 10.11 4.18 -18.09
C HIS A 24 9.89 2.67 -17.86
N GLY A 25 8.63 2.20 -17.95
CA GLY A 25 8.29 0.77 -17.87
C GLY A 25 7.00 0.50 -17.11
N VAL A 26 6.91 -0.70 -16.53
CA VAL A 26 5.76 -1.17 -15.72
C VAL A 26 6.19 -1.23 -14.25
N ALA A 27 5.33 -0.73 -13.37
CA ALA A 27 5.51 -0.83 -11.92
C ALA A 27 4.45 -1.73 -11.28
N LEU A 28 4.83 -2.41 -10.19
CA LEU A 28 3.88 -3.06 -9.30
C LEU A 28 3.49 -2.05 -8.22
N GLY A 29 2.23 -1.64 -8.20
CA GLY A 29 1.67 -0.72 -7.21
C GLY A 29 0.60 -1.38 -6.34
N ASP A 30 0.09 -0.62 -5.38
CA ASP A 30 -1.05 -1.00 -4.54
C ASP A 30 -2.30 -0.18 -4.87
N SER A 31 -3.45 -0.64 -4.38
CA SER A 31 -4.74 0.01 -4.66
C SER A 31 -4.89 1.38 -3.99
N VAL A 32 -4.11 1.69 -2.96
CA VAL A 32 -4.19 2.97 -2.25
C VAL A 32 -3.42 4.05 -3.01
N THR A 33 -2.17 3.77 -3.36
CA THR A 33 -1.27 4.76 -3.98
C THR A 33 -1.52 4.93 -5.48
N ALA A 34 -1.96 3.87 -6.18
CA ALA A 34 -2.20 3.92 -7.63
C ALA A 34 -3.63 4.33 -8.02
N SER A 35 -4.61 4.27 -7.11
CA SER A 35 -6.03 4.48 -7.44
C SER A 35 -6.28 5.81 -8.17
N ALA A 36 -5.82 6.93 -7.61
CA ALA A 36 -6.00 8.24 -8.24
C ALA A 36 -5.31 8.34 -9.61
N LEU A 37 -4.17 7.65 -9.79
CA LEU A 37 -3.40 7.62 -11.03
C LEU A 37 -4.10 6.83 -12.13
N LEU A 38 -4.75 5.73 -11.76
CA LEU A 38 -5.57 4.90 -12.63
C LEU A 38 -6.87 5.65 -12.98
N ALA A 39 -7.53 6.26 -12.01
CA ALA A 39 -8.77 7.02 -12.20
C ALA A 39 -8.60 8.20 -13.15
N ARG A 40 -7.43 8.88 -13.12
CA ARG A 40 -7.10 9.97 -14.05
C ARG A 40 -6.58 9.50 -15.42
N GLY A 41 -6.47 8.19 -15.64
CA GLY A 41 -5.95 7.61 -16.89
C GLY A 41 -4.46 7.84 -17.12
N MET A 42 -3.70 8.26 -16.10
CA MET A 42 -2.25 8.42 -16.21
C MET A 42 -1.48 7.12 -16.02
N LEU A 43 -2.12 6.13 -15.41
CA LEU A 43 -1.68 4.74 -15.43
C LEU A 43 -2.81 3.87 -15.97
N VAL A 44 -2.44 2.70 -16.45
CA VAL A 44 -3.36 1.61 -16.77
C VAL A 44 -2.89 0.35 -16.06
N ALA A 45 -3.82 -0.52 -15.66
CA ALA A 45 -3.51 -1.84 -15.13
C ALA A 45 -3.60 -2.85 -16.29
N PRO A 46 -2.48 -3.30 -16.89
CA PRO A 46 -2.52 -4.16 -18.07
C PRO A 46 -3.03 -5.58 -17.78
N PHE A 47 -3.05 -5.99 -16.50
CA PHE A 47 -3.53 -7.28 -16.05
C PHE A 47 -4.48 -7.09 -14.87
N SER A 48 -5.53 -7.90 -14.81
CA SER A 48 -6.44 -7.97 -13.66
C SER A 48 -5.90 -8.86 -12.52
N LEU A 49 -4.59 -9.12 -12.51
CA LEU A 49 -3.95 -9.96 -11.50
C LEU A 49 -3.61 -9.14 -10.24
N SER A 50 -4.04 -9.62 -9.08
CA SER A 50 -3.60 -9.09 -7.78
C SER A 50 -3.02 -10.18 -6.90
N VAL A 51 -2.03 -9.78 -6.09
CA VAL A 51 -1.52 -10.57 -4.98
C VAL A 51 -1.90 -9.83 -3.70
N PRO A 52 -2.45 -10.50 -2.68
CA PRO A 52 -2.69 -9.87 -1.38
C PRO A 52 -1.39 -9.27 -0.84
N ALA A 53 -1.44 -7.98 -0.47
CA ALA A 53 -0.32 -7.33 0.16
C ALA A 53 0.07 -8.10 1.45
N VAL A 54 1.38 -8.31 1.64
CA VAL A 54 1.88 -8.99 2.85
C VAL A 54 1.69 -8.10 4.07
N ASP A 55 1.84 -6.79 3.87
CA ASP A 55 1.65 -5.75 4.87
C ASP A 55 0.58 -4.76 4.41
N ASP A 56 -0.05 -4.09 5.37
CA ASP A 56 -1.08 -3.07 5.12
C ASP A 56 -0.56 -1.71 5.63
N PHE A 57 -1.33 -0.65 5.41
CA PHE A 57 -1.04 0.67 5.96
C PHE A 57 -1.46 0.73 7.44
N TYR A 58 -0.54 1.12 8.32
CA TYR A 58 -0.78 1.21 9.76
C TYR A 58 -0.61 2.63 10.26
N VAL A 59 -1.49 3.04 11.18
CA VAL A 59 -1.29 4.24 11.98
C VAL A 59 -0.51 3.86 13.24
N VAL A 60 0.66 4.46 13.42
CA VAL A 60 1.53 4.19 14.56
C VAL A 60 1.72 5.48 15.37
N CYS A 61 1.48 5.38 16.67
CA CYS A 61 1.78 6.45 17.63
C CYS A 61 2.47 5.85 18.86
N ARG A 62 3.16 6.70 19.63
CA ARG A 62 3.71 6.27 20.92
C ARG A 62 2.56 5.92 21.86
N ASN A 63 2.76 4.93 22.72
CA ASN A 63 1.69 4.40 23.57
C ASN A 63 1.10 5.50 24.49
N GLU A 64 1.96 6.34 25.06
CA GLU A 64 1.57 7.48 25.89
C GLU A 64 0.72 8.52 25.14
N MET A 65 0.91 8.63 23.82
CA MET A 65 0.17 9.59 22.98
C MET A 65 -1.20 9.06 22.56
N ARG A 66 -1.41 7.74 22.59
CA ARG A 66 -2.65 7.10 22.12
C ARG A 66 -3.90 7.63 22.84
N ALA A 67 -3.79 7.97 24.12
CA ALA A 67 -4.90 8.50 24.91
C ALA A 67 -5.12 10.02 24.73
N THR A 68 -4.28 10.71 23.96
CA THR A 68 -4.41 12.16 23.75
C THR A 68 -5.61 12.45 22.85
N PRO A 69 -6.56 13.31 23.26
CA PRO A 69 -7.78 13.57 22.47
C PRO A 69 -7.52 13.95 21.01
N ILE A 70 -6.50 14.78 20.75
CA ILE A 70 -6.17 15.20 19.37
C ILE A 70 -5.68 14.02 18.50
N VAL A 71 -4.98 13.05 19.10
CA VAL A 71 -4.51 11.86 18.39
C VAL A 71 -5.70 10.97 18.02
N GLN A 72 -6.64 10.79 18.95
CA GLN A 72 -7.84 10.00 18.70
C GLN A 72 -8.71 10.63 17.61
N VAL A 73 -8.95 11.95 17.68
CA VAL A 73 -9.72 12.68 16.66
C VAL A 73 -9.07 12.55 15.28
N PHE A 74 -7.75 12.66 15.19
CA PHE A 74 -7.04 12.48 13.91
C PHE A 74 -7.18 11.06 13.36
N ILE A 75 -7.05 10.04 14.21
CA ILE A 75 -7.20 8.63 13.81
C ILE A 75 -8.62 8.38 13.31
N ASP A 76 -9.63 8.83 14.05
CA ASP A 76 -11.03 8.63 13.69
C ASP A 76 -11.37 9.33 12.37
N TRP A 77 -10.90 10.57 12.19
CA TRP A 77 -11.04 11.29 10.93
C TRP A 77 -10.34 10.58 9.78
N LEU A 78 -9.10 10.11 9.95
CA LEU A 78 -8.34 9.43 8.90
C LEU A 78 -9.04 8.16 8.39
N PHE A 79 -9.62 7.37 9.30
CA PHE A 79 -10.38 6.19 8.91
C PHE A 79 -11.73 6.55 8.25
N ALA A 80 -12.38 7.63 8.69
CA ALA A 80 -13.59 8.13 8.04
C ALA A 80 -13.31 8.61 6.59
N GLU A 81 -12.22 9.34 6.37
CA GLU A 81 -11.79 9.77 5.03
C GLU A 81 -11.48 8.56 4.13
N LYS A 82 -10.75 7.57 4.66
CA LYS A 82 -10.43 6.35 3.91
C LYS A 82 -11.71 5.62 3.46
N ALA A 83 -12.68 5.48 4.35
CA ALA A 83 -13.95 4.83 4.01
C ALA A 83 -14.73 5.58 2.91
N GLY A 84 -14.59 6.92 2.86
CA GLY A 84 -15.13 7.74 1.78
C GLY A 84 -14.44 7.51 0.42
N ASP A 85 -13.13 7.22 0.42
CA ASP A 85 -12.34 7.03 -0.81
C ASP A 85 -12.44 5.60 -1.39
N ASP A 86 -12.59 4.58 -0.53
CA ASP A 86 -12.77 3.18 -0.95
C ASP A 86 -14.04 3.02 -1.85
N GLY A 87 -15.04 3.89 -1.71
CA GLY A 87 -16.23 3.93 -2.57
C GLY A 87 -15.99 4.42 -4.02
N ARG A 88 -14.81 5.01 -4.30
CA ARG A 88 -14.44 5.54 -5.62
C ARG A 88 -13.46 4.64 -6.39
N ALA A 89 -12.75 3.75 -5.68
CA ALA A 89 -11.66 2.94 -6.20
C ALA A 89 -12.06 1.55 -6.71
N ASP A 90 -13.37 1.26 -6.85
CA ASP A 90 -13.90 -0.05 -7.26
C ASP A 90 -13.70 -0.33 -8.75
N ALA A 91 -12.44 -0.50 -9.17
CA ALA A 91 -12.11 -1.22 -10.40
C ALA A 91 -11.80 -2.68 -10.00
N PRO A 92 -12.56 -3.68 -10.49
CA PRO A 92 -12.44 -5.04 -10.03
C PRO A 92 -11.12 -5.64 -10.51
N VAL A 93 -10.19 -5.91 -9.59
CA VAL A 93 -8.98 -6.68 -9.89
C VAL A 93 -9.34 -8.18 -9.90
N ALA A 94 -9.93 -8.62 -11.01
CA ALA A 94 -10.39 -9.98 -11.24
C ALA A 94 -9.21 -10.94 -11.52
N GLY A 95 -8.75 -11.62 -10.47
CA GLY A 95 -7.71 -12.64 -10.55
C GLY A 95 -6.85 -12.64 -9.29
N ARG A 96 -7.33 -13.26 -8.20
CA ARG A 96 -6.55 -13.43 -6.97
C ARG A 96 -5.76 -14.73 -7.05
N ILE A 97 -4.43 -14.66 -7.09
CA ILE A 97 -3.60 -15.84 -6.81
C ILE A 97 -3.56 -16.01 -5.29
N VAL A 98 -4.19 -17.08 -4.79
CA VAL A 98 -4.19 -17.41 -3.36
C VAL A 98 -2.83 -18.02 -2.99
N SER A 99 -1.89 -17.20 -2.51
CA SER A 99 -0.65 -17.69 -1.91
C SER A 99 -0.87 -18.00 -0.44
N ARG A 100 -1.10 -19.28 -0.09
CA ARG A 100 -1.25 -19.74 1.29
C ARG A 100 0.11 -19.81 1.99
N ARG A 101 0.70 -18.67 2.37
CA ARG A 101 1.85 -18.65 3.28
C ARG A 101 1.38 -18.40 4.72
N LYS A 102 1.65 -19.37 5.61
CA LYS A 102 1.38 -19.32 7.05
C LYS A 102 2.24 -18.20 7.66
N ARG A 103 1.61 -17.10 8.11
CA ARG A 103 2.30 -15.99 8.79
C ARG A 103 2.77 -16.43 10.18
N PRO A 104 4.03 -16.20 10.58
CA PRO A 104 4.38 -16.20 11.99
C PRO A 104 3.76 -14.96 12.66
N ALA A 105 3.22 -15.12 13.86
CA ALA A 105 2.61 -14.02 14.60
C ALA A 105 3.62 -12.89 14.85
N LEU A 106 3.23 -11.65 14.54
CA LEU A 106 3.97 -10.45 14.93
C LEU A 106 4.04 -10.44 16.47
N ARG A 107 5.21 -10.69 17.05
CA ARG A 107 5.41 -10.50 18.49
C ARG A 107 5.51 -9.01 18.74
N VAL A 108 4.49 -8.45 19.37
CA VAL A 108 4.59 -7.15 20.06
C VAL A 108 5.58 -7.35 21.20
N MET A 109 6.81 -6.86 21.07
CA MET A 109 7.76 -6.80 22.18
C MET A 109 7.29 -5.72 23.15
N GLY A 110 6.45 -6.11 24.10
CA GLY A 110 6.18 -5.32 25.30
C GLY A 110 7.48 -5.18 26.10
N GLY A 111 7.94 -3.93 26.26
CA GLY A 111 9.03 -3.60 27.16
C GLY A 111 8.66 -4.01 28.59
N LYS A 112 9.38 -4.98 29.14
CA LYS A 112 9.31 -5.28 30.57
C LYS A 112 10.02 -4.17 31.33
N SER A 113 9.28 -3.41 32.13
CA SER A 113 9.83 -2.65 33.25
C SER A 113 10.29 -3.66 34.31
N ALA A 114 11.56 -3.66 34.64
CA ALA A 114 12.07 -4.35 35.83
C ALA A 114 12.16 -3.32 36.97
N SER A 115 11.67 -3.76 38.14
CA SER A 115 11.73 -3.09 39.44
C SER A 115 13.16 -3.00 39.98
#